data_AF-A0A0F2JBI7-F1
#
_entry.id   AF-A0A0F2JBI7-F1
#
_cell.length_a   1.000
_cell.length_b   1.000
_cell.length_c   1.000
_cell.angle_alpha   90.00
_cell.angle_beta   90.00
_cell.angle_gamma   90.00
#
_symmetry.space_group_name_H-M   'P 1'
#
loop_
_entity.id
_entity.type
_entity.pdbx_description
1 polymer ?
#
loop_
_entity_poly.entity_id
_entity_poly.type
_entity_poly.pdbx_seq_one_letter_code
_entity_poly.pdbx_strand_id
1 'polypeptide(L)' 'MVSLFVGEIRHNSNVPIIMITAKGEDGDRIMGLDIGAEIILYKPFSPGE' A
#
# COMPACT_ATOMS: atom_id res chain seq x y z
N MET A 1 6.42 -6.28 -4.46
CA MET A 1 7.54 -5.60 -3.73
C MET A 1 7.00 -4.63 -2.69
N VAL A 2 5.99 -3.83 -3.06
CA VAL A 2 5.37 -2.88 -2.12
C VAL A 2 4.61 -3.61 -1.01
N SER A 3 3.98 -4.75 -1.33
CA SER A 3 3.34 -5.68 -0.38
C SER A 3 4.28 -6.21 0.71
N LEU A 4 5.55 -6.49 0.39
CA LEU A 4 6.53 -6.98 1.37
C LEU A 4 6.83 -5.93 2.44
N PHE A 5 6.88 -4.66 2.05
CA PHE A 5 7.15 -3.55 2.97
C PHE A 5 5.99 -3.33 3.96
N VAL A 6 4.75 -3.44 3.49
CA VAL A 6 3.55 -3.40 4.34
C VAL A 6 3.60 -4.50 5.40
N GLY A 7 3.94 -5.72 4.98
CA GLY A 7 4.05 -6.87 5.87
C GLY A 7 5.07 -6.66 7.00
N GLU A 8 6.23 -6.10 6.68
CA GLU A 8 7.27 -5.81 7.68
C GLU A 8 6.82 -4.78 8.72
N ILE A 9 6.14 -3.71 8.29
CA ILE A 9 5.61 -2.71 9.22
C ILE A 9 4.49 -3.32 10.08
N ARG A 10 3.56 -4.10 9.50
CA ARG A 10 2.48 -4.77 10.26
C ARG A 10 2.96 -5.80 11.25
N HIS A 11 4.09 -6.45 10.98
CA HIS A 11 4.69 -7.36 11.95
C HIS A 11 5.13 -6.65 13.23
N ASN A 12 5.53 -5.38 13.13
CA ASN A 12 6.16 -4.63 14.21
C ASN A 12 5.29 -3.49 14.80
N SER A 13 4.18 -3.14 14.15
CA SER A 13 3.37 -1.98 14.50
C SER A 13 1.94 -2.09 14.00
N ASN A 14 1.01 -1.46 14.74
CA ASN A 14 -0.40 -1.33 14.37
C ASN A 14 -0.78 0.10 13.92
N VAL A 15 0.18 0.96 13.59
CA VAL A 15 -0.09 2.33 13.10
C VAL A 15 -0.75 2.33 11.71
N PRO A 16 -1.69 3.21 11.36
CA PRO A 16 -2.24 3.23 10.00
C PRO A 16 -1.17 3.37 8.92
N ILE A 17 -1.28 2.59 7.84
CA ILE A 17 -0.40 2.58 6.67
C ILE A 17 -1.17 3.09 5.45
N ILE A 18 -0.68 4.21 4.91
CA ILE A 18 -1.07 4.71 3.59
C ILE A 18 0.14 4.59 2.67
N MET A 19 -0.02 3.88 1.56
CA MET A 19 1.03 3.62 0.60
C MET A 19 0.80 4.46 -0.66
N ILE A 20 1.84 5.16 -1.14
CA ILE A 20 1.75 5.97 -2.36
C ILE A 20 2.93 5.63 -3.28
N THR A 21 2.66 5.03 -4.44
CA THR A 21 3.70 4.49 -5.33
C THR A 21 3.45 4.84 -6.81
N ALA A 22 4.51 5.09 -7.58
CA ALA A 22 4.42 5.21 -9.04
C ALA A 22 4.55 3.85 -9.76
N LYS A 23 4.81 2.79 -8.99
CA LYS A 23 4.99 1.42 -9.47
C LYS A 23 3.84 0.57 -8.96
N GLY A 24 3.00 0.08 -9.86
CA GLY A 24 1.81 -0.68 -9.54
C GLY A 24 1.35 -1.55 -10.69
N GLU A 25 1.26 -2.86 -10.42
CA GLU A 25 0.38 -3.77 -11.15
C GLU A 25 -0.85 -4.00 -10.25
N ASP A 26 -2.04 -4.20 -10.82
CA ASP A 26 -3.28 -4.32 -10.05
C ASP A 26 -3.22 -5.41 -8.95
N GLY A 27 -2.41 -6.45 -9.16
CA GLY A 27 -2.18 -7.51 -8.18
C GLY A 27 -1.48 -7.05 -6.90
N ASP A 28 -0.57 -6.06 -6.99
CA ASP A 28 0.12 -5.50 -5.83
C ASP A 28 -0.85 -4.68 -4.93
N ARG A 29 -1.93 -4.14 -5.49
CA ARG A 29 -2.95 -3.38 -4.74
C ARG A 29 -3.75 -4.31 -3.82
N ILE A 30 -4.33 -5.36 -4.40
CA ILE A 30 -5.17 -6.31 -3.66
C ILE A 30 -4.34 -6.96 -2.56
N MET A 31 -3.15 -7.44 -2.93
CA MET A 31 -2.25 -8.08 -1.98
C MET A 31 -1.77 -7.15 -0.86
N GLY A 32 -1.46 -5.88 -1.16
CA GLY A 32 -1.06 -4.92 -0.13
C GLY A 32 -2.18 -4.56 0.85
N LEU A 33 -3.43 -4.47 0.37
CA LEU A 33 -4.59 -4.28 1.25
C LEU A 33 -4.82 -5.50 2.14
N ASP A 34 -4.74 -6.71 1.59
CA ASP A 34 -4.91 -7.97 2.34
C ASP A 34 -3.82 -8.16 3.42
N ILE A 35 -2.60 -7.68 3.18
CA ILE A 35 -1.47 -7.76 4.11
C ILE A 35 -1.55 -6.69 5.22
N GLY A 36 -2.46 -5.71 5.09
CA GLY A 36 -2.78 -4.74 6.14
C GLY A 36 -2.38 -3.30 5.85
N ALA A 37 -2.29 -2.90 4.58
CA ALA A 37 -2.36 -1.49 4.24
C ALA A 37 -3.82 -1.04 4.24
N GLU A 38 -4.11 0.13 4.79
CA GLU A 38 -5.46 0.70 4.76
C GLU A 38 -5.76 1.32 3.39
N ILE A 39 -4.75 1.94 2.77
CA ILE A 39 -4.92 2.65 1.49
C ILE A 39 -3.65 2.49 0.64
N ILE A 40 -3.84 2.22 -0.65
CA ILE A 40 -2.78 2.21 -1.65
C ILE A 40 -3.18 3.15 -2.80
N LEU A 41 -2.38 4.20 -3.01
CA LEU A 41 -2.53 5.20 -4.06
C LEU A 41 -1.43 5.05 -5.11
N TYR A 42 -1.82 5.14 -6.39
CA TYR A 42 -0.89 5.08 -7.51
C TYR A 42 -0.66 6.47 -8.09
N LYS A 43 0.61 6.84 -8.30
CA LYS A 43 0.98 8.09 -8.99
C LYS A 43 1.01 7.84 -10.51
N PRO A 44 0.57 8.81 -11.32
CA PRO A 44 -0.03 10.09 -10.93
C PRO A 44 -1.50 9.91 -10.49
N PHE A 45 -1.90 10.65 -9.46
CA PHE A 45 -3.29 10.72 -8.98
C PHE A 45 -3.82 12.15 -9.13
N SER A 46 -5.14 12.31 -9.21
CA SER A 46 -5.78 13.63 -9.34
C SER A 46 -5.91 14.32 -7.97
N PRO A 47 -5.91 15.66 -7.90
CA PRO A 47 -6.21 16.37 -6.65
C PRO A 47 -7.65 16.03 -6.23
N GLY A 48 -7.82 15.28 -5.14
CA GLY A 48 -9.12 14.82 -4.64
C GLY A 48 -9.27 13.31 -4.51
N GLU A 49 -8.31 12.53 -5.02
CA GLU A 49 -8.07 11.14 -4.57
C GLU A 49 -7.43 11.08 -3.18
#